data_AF-A0A6A3PCH0-F1
#
_entry.id   AF-A0A6A3PCH0-F1
#
_cell.length_a   1.000
_cell.length_b   1.000
_cell.length_c   1.000
_cell.angle_alpha   90.00
_cell.angle_beta   90.00
_cell.angle_gamma   90.00
#
_symmetry.space_group_name_H-M   'P 1'
#
loop_
_entity.id
_entity.type
_entity.pdbx_description
1 polymer ?
#
loop_
_entity_poly.entity_id
_entity_poly.type
_entity_poly.pdbx_seq_one_letter_code
_entity_poly.pdbx_strand_id
1 'polypeptide(L)'
;MERARNEYYTVLSKEQDLRIYAAYNGENMVGIIEAAVAGAQNTVVLPRIKDKPKTVEDAFSAVALRLDDVLAVLTGTSQFEPDPGYEQPDPRFSVARIRRAKQPYDDTKSALDKLCVEIGADEPADIVIGNRTGRFFGKV
;
A
#
# COMPACT_ATOMS: atom_id res chain seq x y z
N MET A 1 2.64 12.96 -10.53
CA MET A 1 2.03 12.53 -9.24
C MET A 1 1.59 11.07 -9.24
N GLU A 2 0.86 10.58 -10.26
CA GLU A 2 0.39 9.19 -10.32
C GLU A 2 1.52 8.14 -10.20
N ARG A 3 2.62 8.31 -10.94
CA ARG A 3 3.81 7.45 -10.84
C ARG A 3 4.35 7.35 -9.42
N ALA A 4 4.47 8.48 -8.72
CA ALA A 4 4.94 8.52 -7.33
C ALA A 4 3.97 7.81 -6.37
N ARG A 5 2.66 7.93 -6.58
CA ARG A 5 1.65 7.18 -5.80
C ARG A 5 1.77 5.67 -6.01
N ASN A 6 1.91 5.24 -7.26
CA ASN A 6 2.07 3.83 -7.59
C ASN A 6 3.33 3.25 -6.95
N GLU A 7 4.44 3.98 -7.03
CA GLU A 7 5.70 3.60 -6.38
C GLU A 7 5.55 3.50 -4.86
N TYR A 8 4.96 4.50 -4.21
CA TYR A 8 4.68 4.48 -2.78
C TYR A 8 3.86 3.25 -2.36
N TYR A 9 2.72 2.99 -3.01
CA TYR A 9 1.86 1.86 -2.64
C TYR A 9 2.49 0.50 -2.99
N THR A 10 3.29 0.42 -4.06
CA THR A 10 4.04 -0.80 -4.39
C THR A 10 5.07 -1.12 -3.31
N VAL A 11 5.83 -0.12 -2.85
CA VAL A 11 6.78 -0.28 -1.74
C VAL A 11 6.04 -0.63 -0.46
N LEU A 12 4.95 0.08 -0.16
CA LEU A 12 4.17 -0.14 1.05
C LEU A 12 3.62 -1.58 1.13
N SER A 13 3.06 -2.11 0.04
CA SER A 13 2.57 -3.50 -0.01
C SER A 13 3.69 -4.50 0.27
N LYS A 14 4.84 -4.38 -0.42
CA LYS A 14 5.99 -5.28 -0.20
C LYS A 14 6.52 -5.22 1.24
N GLU A 15 6.50 -4.04 1.85
CA GLU A 15 6.91 -3.90 3.26
C GLU A 15 5.90 -4.56 4.22
N GLN A 16 4.62 -4.64 3.88
CA GLN A 16 3.66 -5.42 4.70
C GLN A 16 3.90 -6.92 4.55
N ASP A 17 4.18 -7.42 3.35
CA ASP A 17 4.50 -8.83 3.14
C ASP A 17 5.74 -9.24 3.94
N LEU A 18 6.78 -8.41 3.93
CA LEU A 18 7.99 -8.62 4.74
C LEU A 18 7.71 -8.55 6.25
N ARG A 19 6.77 -7.69 6.68
CA ARG A 19 6.36 -7.61 8.09
C ARG A 19 5.59 -8.84 8.55
N ILE A 20 4.80 -9.46 7.68
CA ILE A 20 4.15 -10.75 7.98
C ILE A 20 5.22 -11.79 8.29
N TYR A 21 6.21 -11.96 7.40
CA TYR A 21 7.31 -12.90 7.59
C TYR A 21 8.15 -12.59 8.83
N ALA A 22 8.53 -11.32 9.03
CA ALA A 22 9.32 -10.91 10.18
C ALA A 22 8.55 -11.08 11.51
N ALA A 23 7.24 -10.83 11.53
CA ALA A 23 6.40 -11.02 12.71
C ALA A 23 6.18 -12.50 13.00
N TYR A 24 6.04 -13.34 11.96
CA TYR A 24 5.96 -14.78 12.11
C TYR A 24 7.22 -15.36 12.77
N ASN A 25 8.40 -15.05 12.23
CA ASN A 25 9.66 -15.53 12.78
C ASN A 25 10.01 -14.92 14.15
N GLY A 26 9.49 -13.72 14.44
CA GLY A 26 9.57 -13.12 15.77
C GLY A 26 8.47 -13.59 16.74
N GLU A 27 7.68 -14.61 16.36
CA GLU A 27 6.57 -15.18 17.13
C GLU A 27 5.54 -14.12 17.61
N ASN A 28 5.37 -13.06 16.83
CA ASN A 28 4.51 -11.92 17.14
C ASN A 28 3.20 -11.97 16.34
N MET A 29 2.21 -12.68 16.89
CA MET A 29 0.90 -12.84 16.25
C MET A 29 0.16 -11.51 16.00
N VAL A 30 0.30 -10.52 16.90
CA VAL A 30 -0.32 -9.20 16.72
C VAL A 30 0.29 -8.51 15.49
N GLY A 31 1.61 -8.57 15.33
CA GLY A 31 2.31 -8.01 14.18
C GLY A 31 1.90 -8.66 12.85
N ILE A 32 1.63 -9.98 12.84
CA ILE A 32 1.11 -10.68 11.66
C ILE A 32 -0.26 -10.12 11.27
N ILE A 33 -1.19 -9.99 12.24
CA ILE A 33 -2.55 -9.49 11.99
C ILE A 33 -2.51 -8.05 11.49
N GLU A 34 -1.75 -7.18 12.14
CA GLU A 34 -1.62 -5.77 11.73
C GLU A 34 -1.05 -5.64 10.31
N ALA A 35 -0.01 -6.41 9.98
CA ALA A 35 0.59 -6.40 8.66
C ALA A 35 -0.36 -6.95 7.59
N ALA A 36 -1.08 -8.05 7.86
CA ALA A 36 -2.08 -8.61 6.96
C ALA A 36 -3.23 -7.65 6.68
N VAL A 37 -3.78 -7.00 7.72
CA VAL A 37 -4.84 -6.00 7.58
C VAL A 37 -4.34 -4.79 6.77
N ALA A 38 -3.14 -4.31 7.04
CA ALA A 38 -2.54 -3.22 6.28
C ALA A 38 -2.31 -3.62 4.80
N GLY A 39 -1.84 -4.84 4.55
CA GLY A 39 -1.69 -5.43 3.22
C GLY A 39 -3.02 -5.47 2.46
N ALA A 40 -4.05 -6.06 3.06
CA ALA A 40 -5.41 -6.13 2.51
C ALA A 40 -6.02 -4.76 2.23
N GLN A 41 -5.78 -3.75 3.08
CA GLN A 41 -6.23 -2.38 2.79
C GLN A 41 -5.55 -1.79 1.54
N ASN A 42 -4.30 -2.16 1.27
CA ASN A 42 -3.58 -1.70 0.08
C ASN A 42 -4.06 -2.38 -1.21
N THR A 43 -4.61 -3.59 -1.14
CA THR A 43 -5.13 -4.31 -2.32
C THR A 43 -6.35 -3.62 -2.92
N VAL A 44 -7.04 -2.77 -2.16
CA VAL A 44 -8.15 -1.95 -2.69
C VAL A 44 -7.63 -0.70 -3.40
N VAL A 45 -6.55 -0.11 -2.90
CA VAL A 45 -6.04 1.19 -3.37
C VAL A 45 -5.10 1.03 -4.57
N LEU A 46 -4.24 0.00 -4.58
CA LEU A 46 -3.24 -0.18 -5.61
C LEU A 46 -3.85 -0.45 -7.01
N PRO A 47 -4.87 -1.32 -7.18
CA PRO A 47 -5.52 -1.52 -8.48
C PRO A 47 -6.13 -0.25 -9.07
N ARG A 48 -6.73 0.60 -8.22
CA ARG A 48 -7.31 1.89 -8.65
C ARG A 48 -6.27 2.78 -9.29
N ILE A 49 -5.07 2.81 -8.73
CA ILE A 49 -3.99 3.71 -9.16
C ILE A 49 -3.20 3.09 -10.31
N LYS A 50 -2.94 1.78 -10.26
CA LYS A 50 -2.02 1.09 -11.16
C LYS A 50 -2.71 0.48 -12.38
N ASP A 51 -3.82 -0.22 -12.18
CA ASP A 51 -4.45 -1.00 -13.25
C ASP A 51 -5.57 -0.23 -13.94
N LYS A 52 -6.14 0.77 -13.25
CA LYS A 52 -7.22 1.63 -13.74
C LYS A 52 -8.32 0.81 -14.44
N PRO A 53 -8.95 -0.12 -13.70
CA PRO A 53 -9.98 -0.98 -14.27
C PRO A 53 -11.09 -0.12 -14.90
N LYS A 54 -11.66 -0.59 -16.01
CA LYS A 54 -12.74 0.13 -16.73
C LYS A 54 -14.12 -0.42 -16.39
N THR A 55 -14.18 -1.65 -15.88
CA THR A 55 -15.43 -2.35 -15.53
C THR A 55 -15.38 -2.83 -14.09
N VAL A 56 -16.55 -3.11 -13.51
CA VAL A 56 -16.66 -3.63 -12.14
C VAL A 56 -15.97 -4.98 -12.03
N GLU A 57 -16.08 -5.80 -13.07
CA GLU A 57 -15.46 -7.12 -13.19
C GLU A 57 -13.92 -7.03 -13.18
N ASP A 58 -13.35 -6.08 -13.92
CA ASP A 58 -11.90 -5.83 -13.90
C ASP A 58 -11.44 -5.35 -12.52
N ALA A 59 -12.22 -4.47 -11.90
CA ALA A 59 -11.90 -3.94 -10.57
C ALA A 59 -11.93 -5.04 -9.51
N PHE A 60 -12.96 -5.88 -9.53
CA PHE A 60 -13.09 -7.03 -8.65
C PHE A 60 -11.92 -7.99 -8.83
N SER A 61 -11.60 -8.36 -10.08
CA SER A 61 -10.52 -9.29 -10.40
C SER A 61 -9.16 -8.75 -9.94
N ALA A 62 -8.89 -7.46 -10.17
CA ALA A 62 -7.62 -6.84 -9.79
C ALA A 62 -7.43 -6.70 -8.26
N VAL A 63 -8.51 -6.50 -7.51
CA VAL A 63 -8.49 -6.53 -6.03
C VAL A 63 -8.33 -7.95 -5.53
N ALA A 64 -9.09 -8.90 -6.07
CA ALA A 64 -9.06 -10.30 -5.68
C ALA A 64 -7.67 -10.91 -5.86
N LEU A 65 -7.03 -10.68 -7.02
CA LEU A 65 -5.68 -11.17 -7.30
C LEU A 65 -4.65 -10.65 -6.29
N ARG A 66 -4.72 -9.37 -5.91
CA ARG A 66 -3.80 -8.81 -4.91
C ARG A 66 -4.12 -9.25 -3.49
N LEU A 67 -5.38 -9.53 -3.18
CA LEU A 67 -5.75 -10.13 -1.90
C LEU A 67 -5.22 -11.56 -1.81
N ASP A 68 -5.28 -12.31 -2.91
CA ASP A 68 -4.68 -13.63 -3.03
C ASP A 68 -3.18 -13.58 -2.77
N ASP A 69 -2.46 -12.58 -3.29
CA ASP A 69 -1.03 -12.38 -2.99
C ASP A 69 -0.77 -12.25 -1.46
N VAL A 70 -1.58 -11.48 -0.73
CA VAL A 70 -1.44 -11.31 0.73
C VAL A 70 -1.73 -12.63 1.47
N LEU A 71 -2.75 -13.36 1.04
CA LEU A 71 -3.10 -14.67 1.62
C LEU A 71 -2.04 -15.73 1.29
N ALA A 72 -1.44 -15.69 0.11
CA ALA A 72 -0.34 -16.55 -0.29
C ALA A 72 0.89 -16.32 0.60
N VAL A 73 1.19 -15.07 0.98
CA VAL A 73 2.27 -14.77 1.94
C VAL A 73 1.97 -15.37 3.31
N LEU A 74 0.75 -15.19 3.85
CA LEU A 74 0.36 -15.77 5.14
C LEU A 74 0.44 -17.30 5.15
N THR A 75 -0.17 -17.93 4.14
CA THR A 75 -0.23 -19.39 4.03
C THR A 75 1.14 -19.98 3.73
N GLY A 76 1.96 -19.34 2.89
CA GLY A 76 3.32 -19.76 2.59
C GLY A 76 4.25 -19.63 3.79
N THR A 77 4.11 -18.55 4.56
CA THR A 77 4.90 -18.35 5.78
C THR A 77 4.56 -19.40 6.83
N SER A 78 3.29 -19.78 6.99
CA SER A 78 2.89 -20.77 8.00
C SER A 78 3.15 -22.23 7.60
N GLN A 79 3.73 -22.51 6.44
CA GLN A 79 4.08 -23.87 6.01
C GLN A 79 5.33 -24.42 6.70
N PHE A 80 6.16 -23.54 7.25
CA PHE A 80 7.43 -23.88 7.89
C PHE A 80 7.41 -23.39 9.33
N GLU A 81 8.14 -24.05 10.24
CA GLU A 81 8.33 -23.53 11.59
C GLU A 81 9.09 -22.18 11.55
N PRO A 82 8.87 -21.30 12.55
CA PRO A 82 9.64 -20.06 12.67
C PRO A 82 11.16 -20.32 12.66
N ASP A 83 11.91 -19.48 11.94
CA ASP A 83 13.36 -19.62 11.82
C ASP A 83 14.04 -19.43 13.19
N PRO A 84 14.75 -20.46 13.71
CA PRO A 84 15.39 -20.37 15.01
C PRO A 84 16.54 -19.36 14.97
N GLY A 85 16.48 -18.37 15.86
CA GLY A 85 17.48 -17.30 15.93
C GLY A 85 17.31 -16.21 14.87
N TYR A 86 16.11 -16.07 14.29
CA TYR A 86 15.80 -14.97 13.38
C TYR A 86 16.02 -13.61 14.05
N GLU A 87 17.01 -12.86 13.56
CA GLU A 87 17.22 -11.48 13.95
C GLU A 87 16.26 -10.57 13.17
N GLN A 88 15.27 -10.03 13.88
CA GLN A 88 14.30 -9.15 13.26
C GLN A 88 14.98 -7.88 12.72
N PRO A 89 14.76 -7.51 11.45
CA PRO A 89 15.30 -6.26 10.91
C PRO A 89 14.81 -5.07 11.72
N ASP A 90 15.69 -4.10 11.97
CA ASP A 90 15.30 -2.88 12.68
C ASP A 90 14.14 -2.19 11.93
N PRO A 91 12.98 -1.96 12.58
CA PRO A 91 11.82 -1.36 11.95
C PRO A 91 12.10 -0.02 11.26
N ARG A 92 13.14 0.71 11.71
CA ARG A 92 13.58 1.98 11.12
C ARG A 92 13.94 1.85 9.64
N PHE A 93 14.44 0.71 9.18
CA PHE A 93 14.73 0.50 7.76
C PHE A 93 13.45 0.47 6.93
N SER A 94 12.41 -0.26 7.38
CA SER A 94 11.11 -0.30 6.70
C SER A 94 10.48 1.10 6.65
N VAL A 95 10.52 1.83 7.77
CA VAL A 95 9.99 3.19 7.87
C VAL A 95 10.74 4.14 6.95
N ALA A 96 12.07 4.06 6.89
CA ALA A 96 12.89 4.87 5.99
C ALA A 96 12.59 4.58 4.51
N ARG A 97 12.41 3.30 4.14
CA ARG A 97 12.04 2.92 2.77
C ARG A 97 10.67 3.44 2.37
N ILE A 98 9.66 3.28 3.23
CA ILE A 98 8.31 3.80 2.99
C ILE A 98 8.34 5.33 2.87
N ARG A 99 9.05 6.01 3.78
CA ARG A 99 9.19 7.48 3.74
C ARG A 99 9.86 7.94 2.46
N ARG A 100 10.95 7.28 2.05
CA ARG A 100 11.66 7.60 0.80
C ARG A 100 10.77 7.40 -0.42
N ALA A 101 9.97 6.33 -0.46
CA ALA A 101 9.02 6.09 -1.55
C ALA A 101 7.86 7.10 -1.57
N LYS A 102 7.49 7.66 -0.41
CA LYS A 102 6.45 8.69 -0.30
C LYS A 102 6.95 10.09 -0.69
N GLN A 103 8.23 10.38 -0.49
CA GLN A 103 8.80 11.71 -0.68
C GLN A 103 8.47 12.35 -2.05
N PRO A 104 8.60 11.65 -3.21
CA PRO A 104 8.28 12.27 -4.49
C PRO A 104 6.80 12.67 -4.62
N TYR A 105 5.90 11.94 -3.95
CA TYR A 105 4.49 12.31 -3.89
C TYR A 105 4.30 13.58 -3.06
N ASP A 106 4.87 13.62 -1.86
CA ASP A 106 4.75 14.77 -0.95
C ASP A 106 5.32 16.05 -1.59
N ASP A 107 6.46 15.95 -2.30
CA ASP A 107 7.06 17.07 -3.03
C ASP A 107 6.16 17.56 -4.17
N THR A 108 5.61 16.62 -4.96
CA THR A 108 4.68 16.97 -6.05
C THR A 108 3.39 17.58 -5.51
N LYS A 109 2.89 17.07 -4.37
CA LYS A 109 1.68 17.57 -3.72
C LYS A 109 1.90 19.00 -3.24
N SER A 110 2.99 19.25 -2.54
CA SER A 110 3.33 20.61 -2.07
C SER A 110 3.45 21.61 -3.23
N ALA A 111 4.01 21.19 -4.37
CA ALA A 111 4.08 22.05 -5.55
C ALA A 111 2.69 22.36 -6.14
N LEU A 112 1.79 21.37 -6.17
CA LEU A 112 0.43 21.57 -6.65
C LEU A 112 -0.39 22.44 -5.71
N ASP A 113 -0.29 22.22 -4.39
CA ASP A 113 -1.00 23.02 -3.38
C ASP A 113 -0.65 24.51 -3.53
N LYS A 114 0.62 24.83 -3.77
CA LYS A 114 1.06 26.21 -4.05
C LYS A 114 0.40 26.78 -5.30
N LEU A 115 0.39 26.01 -6.39
CA LEU A 115 -0.23 26.44 -7.64
C LEU A 115 -1.75 26.67 -7.48
N CYS A 116 -2.45 25.77 -6.78
CA CYS A 116 -3.87 25.89 -6.47
C CYS A 116 -4.18 27.18 -5.71
N VAL A 117 -3.36 27.50 -4.69
CA VAL A 117 -3.47 28.76 -3.93
C VAL A 117 -3.23 29.98 -4.84
N GLU A 118 -2.23 29.93 -5.72
CA GLU A 118 -1.91 31.03 -6.64
C GLU A 118 -3.04 31.31 -7.63
N ILE A 119 -3.72 30.27 -8.13
CA ILE A 119 -4.78 30.40 -9.14
C ILE A 119 -6.20 30.44 -8.54
N GLY A 120 -6.34 30.33 -7.21
CA GLY A 120 -7.63 30.32 -6.52
C GLY A 120 -8.49 29.09 -6.83
N ALA A 121 -7.87 27.92 -7.07
CA ALA A 121 -8.56 26.67 -7.36
C ALA A 121 -8.43 25.67 -6.21
N ASP A 122 -9.40 24.74 -6.13
CA ASP A 122 -9.37 23.63 -5.17
C ASP A 122 -8.38 22.53 -5.61
N GLU A 123 -7.82 21.80 -4.64
CA GLU A 123 -7.00 20.61 -4.92
C GLU A 123 -7.88 19.48 -5.49
N PRO A 124 -7.49 18.80 -6.58
CA PRO A 124 -8.27 17.71 -7.13
C PRO A 124 -8.42 16.53 -6.14
N ALA A 125 -9.64 16.03 -5.93
CA ALA A 125 -9.89 14.96 -4.95
C ALA A 125 -9.29 13.58 -5.34
N ASP A 126 -9.05 13.37 -6.64
CA ASP A 126 -8.59 12.08 -7.20
C ASP A 126 -7.10 11.82 -7.00
N ILE A 127 -6.34 12.85 -6.61
CA ILE A 127 -4.89 12.80 -6.47
C ILE A 127 -4.41 12.56 -5.03
N VAL A 128 -5.32 12.50 -4.07
CA VAL A 128 -5.00 12.36 -2.64
C VAL A 128 -4.72 10.89 -2.27
N ILE A 129 -3.54 10.62 -1.69
CA ILE A 129 -3.23 9.32 -1.07
C ILE A 129 -4.20 9.07 0.08
N GLY A 130 -4.75 7.86 0.15
CA GLY A 130 -5.65 7.49 1.25
C GLY A 130 -7.11 7.87 1.06
N ASN A 131 -7.52 8.36 -0.13
CA ASN A 131 -8.95 8.46 -0.48
C ASN A 131 -9.55 7.04 -0.66
N ARG A 132 -9.76 6.37 0.47
CA ARG A 132 -10.32 5.01 0.57
C ARG A 132 -11.83 4.99 0.37
N THR A 133 -12.49 6.13 0.50
CA THR A 133 -13.93 6.33 0.33
C THR A 133 -14.34 6.73 -1.09
N GLY A 134 -13.37 7.03 -1.97
CA GLY A 134 -13.64 7.25 -3.40
C GLY A 134 -14.28 6.03 -4.05
N ARG A 135 -15.23 6.23 -4.96
CA ARG A 135 -15.75 5.16 -5.81
C ARG A 135 -14.64 4.68 -6.76
N PHE A 136 -14.65 3.40 -7.14
CA PHE A 136 -13.75 2.90 -8.18
C PHE A 136 -13.96 3.63 -9.52
N PHE A 137 -15.18 4.11 -9.77
CA PHE A 137 -15.59 4.84 -10.96
C PHE A 137 -16.31 6.13 -10.57
N GLY A 138 -15.66 7.29 -10.75
CA GLY A 138 -16.24 8.65 -10.75
C GLY A 138 -17.15 9.07 -9.57
N LYS A 139 -17.49 10.35 -9.51
CA LYS A 139 -18.76 10.79 -8.92
C LYS A 139 -19.81 10.73 -10.05
N VAL A 140 -20.96 10.12 -9.78
CA VAL A 140 -22.16 10.31 -10.61
C VAL A 140 -22.77 11.63 -10.20
#